data_AF-A0A5N6RFN8-F1
#
_entry.id   AF-A0A5N6RFN8-F1
#
_cell.length_a   1.000
_cell.length_b   1.000
_cell.length_c   1.000
_cell.angle_alpha   90.00
_cell.angle_beta   90.00
_cell.angle_gamma   90.00
#
_symmetry.space_group_name_H-M   'P 1'
#
loop_
_entity.id
_entity.type
_entity.pdbx_description
1 polymer ?
#
loop_
_entity_poly.entity_id
_entity_poly.type
_entity_poly.pdbx_seq_one_letter_code
_entity_poly.pdbx_strand_id
1 'polypeptide(L)'
;MGDRLRMAVGVMGNAASVLLYAAPILTFTRIIRKKSTEEFSCVPYIIALANCLFYTWYGLPVVSHKWENLPLVTINGLGILLEFSFIFIYFWFASDRGRKTKVFVSVTCVIIGFSIPAIISALAFHDHHHRKVFIGSVGLLASTTMYGSPLVVMKQVILTKSVEFMPFYLSFFSFLASSCWMAYGVLGHDLFLAAPNLVGCPLGILQLILYCKYRKRGIIKEPNKWDLEKNDEKSKQLQLVTNGGINGKN
;
A
#
# COMPACT_ATOMS: atom_id res chain seq x y z
N MET A 1 -19.12 2.99 27.23
CA MET A 1 -17.92 3.75 26.80
C MET A 1 -17.15 3.02 25.69
N GLY A 2 -17.01 1.68 25.75
CA GLY A 2 -16.33 0.87 24.73
C GLY A 2 -16.84 1.04 23.29
N ASP A 3 -18.16 1.05 23.07
CA ASP A 3 -18.72 1.17 21.71
C ASP A 3 -18.42 2.52 21.04
N ARG A 4 -18.47 3.61 21.82
CA ARG A 4 -18.12 4.95 21.32
C ARG A 4 -16.64 5.03 20.94
N LEU A 5 -15.76 4.41 21.74
CA LEU A 5 -14.33 4.34 21.45
C LEU A 5 -14.06 3.50 20.19
N ARG A 6 -14.68 2.31 20.07
CA ARG A 6 -14.58 1.47 18.88
C ARG A 6 -15.01 2.24 17.63
N MET A 7 -16.15 2.94 17.67
CA MET A 7 -16.61 3.76 16.55
C MET A 7 -15.64 4.90 16.20
N ALA A 8 -15.12 5.63 17.19
CA ALA A 8 -14.14 6.68 16.97
C ALA A 8 -12.86 6.15 16.29
N VAL A 9 -12.36 4.99 16.75
CA VAL A 9 -11.22 4.30 16.14
C VAL A 9 -11.53 3.86 14.71
N GLY A 10 -12.75 3.39 14.45
CA GLY A 10 -13.21 3.03 13.10
C GLY A 10 -13.24 4.22 12.14
N VAL A 11 -13.67 5.40 12.61
CA VAL A 11 -13.67 6.64 11.83
C VAL A 11 -12.23 7.10 11.52
N MET A 12 -11.33 7.04 12.49
CA MET A 12 -9.90 7.34 12.27
C MET A 12 -9.28 6.36 11.26
N GLY A 13 -9.60 5.07 11.38
CA GLY A 13 -9.17 4.05 10.42
C GLY A 13 -9.68 4.32 9.01
N ASN A 14 -10.95 4.72 8.87
CA ASN A 14 -11.52 5.16 7.58
C ASN A 14 -10.72 6.33 7.00
N ALA A 15 -10.48 7.38 7.79
CA ALA A 15 -9.76 8.56 7.32
C ALA A 15 -8.34 8.23 6.82
N ALA A 16 -7.59 7.41 7.57
CA ALA A 16 -6.26 6.95 7.16
C ALA A 16 -6.32 6.09 5.88
N SER A 17 -7.28 5.18 5.78
CA SER A 17 -7.46 4.31 4.63
C SER A 17 -7.88 5.07 3.36
N VAL A 18 -8.68 6.14 3.46
CA VAL A 18 -9.04 7.00 2.30
C VAL A 18 -7.78 7.57 1.65
N LEU A 19 -6.81 8.02 2.44
CA LEU A 19 -5.55 8.55 1.93
C LEU A 19 -4.72 7.48 1.21
N LEU A 20 -4.78 6.23 1.68
CA LEU A 20 -4.13 5.10 1.01
C LEU A 20 -4.80 4.77 -0.32
N TYR A 21 -6.13 4.74 -0.38
CA TYR A 21 -6.86 4.54 -1.63
C TYR A 21 -6.72 5.71 -2.61
N ALA A 22 -6.40 6.91 -2.12
CA ALA A 22 -6.11 8.06 -2.97
C ALA A 22 -4.72 7.98 -3.62
N ALA A 23 -3.79 7.17 -3.09
CA ALA A 23 -2.42 7.10 -3.59
C ALA A 23 -2.31 6.73 -5.08
N PRO A 24 -3.07 5.75 -5.61
CA PRO A 24 -3.02 5.41 -7.03
C PRO A 24 -3.61 6.47 -7.96
N ILE A 25 -4.39 7.45 -7.47
CA ILE A 25 -5.02 8.50 -8.29
C ILE A 25 -3.95 9.25 -9.09
N LEU A 26 -2.79 9.51 -8.49
CA LEU A 26 -1.67 10.18 -9.18
C LEU A 26 -1.13 9.31 -10.34
N THR A 27 -0.97 8.02 -10.10
CA THR A 27 -0.53 7.04 -11.12
C THR A 27 -1.53 6.94 -12.26
N PHE A 28 -2.83 6.84 -11.96
CA PHE A 28 -3.87 6.75 -12.98
C PHE A 28 -4.10 8.04 -13.74
N THR A 29 -3.90 9.19 -13.10
CA THR A 29 -3.89 10.48 -13.79
C THR A 29 -2.78 10.53 -14.83
N ARG A 30 -1.59 9.98 -14.53
CA ARG A 30 -0.49 9.85 -15.49
C ARG A 30 -0.87 8.92 -16.65
N ILE A 31 -1.48 7.76 -16.37
CA ILE A 31 -1.95 6.81 -17.40
C ILE A 31 -2.94 7.49 -18.36
N ILE A 32 -3.92 8.24 -17.84
CA ILE A 32 -4.90 8.97 -18.66
C ILE A 32 -4.21 10.01 -19.54
N ARG A 33 -3.31 10.82 -18.96
CA ARG A 33 -2.59 11.87 -19.71
C ARG A 33 -1.69 11.29 -20.81
N LYS A 34 -1.03 10.17 -20.54
CA LYS A 34 -0.13 9.49 -21.48
C LYS A 34 -0.85 8.55 -22.45
N LYS A 35 -2.15 8.29 -22.21
CA LYS A 35 -2.97 7.32 -22.95
C LYS A 35 -2.31 5.93 -23.07
N SER A 36 -1.52 5.53 -22.08
CA SER A 36 -0.76 4.28 -22.06
C SER A 36 -0.54 3.84 -20.63
N THR A 37 -0.58 2.53 -20.39
CA THR A 37 -0.30 1.95 -19.06
C THR A 37 1.20 1.84 -18.76
N GLU A 38 2.08 2.24 -19.68
CA GLU A 38 3.55 2.21 -19.52
C GLU A 38 4.02 0.83 -18.97
N GLU A 39 4.81 0.82 -17.90
CA GLU A 39 5.26 -0.38 -17.19
C GLU A 39 4.45 -0.68 -15.92
N PHE A 40 3.36 0.07 -15.68
CA PHE A 40 2.54 -0.14 -14.50
C PHE A 40 1.82 -1.49 -14.57
N SER A 41 1.71 -2.16 -13.42
CA SER A 41 0.98 -3.42 -13.28
C SER A 41 -0.38 -3.17 -12.64
N CYS A 42 -1.40 -3.89 -13.11
CA CYS A 42 -2.76 -3.83 -12.54
C CYS A 42 -2.97 -4.79 -11.35
N VAL A 43 -2.02 -5.69 -11.10
CA VAL A 43 -2.13 -6.75 -10.08
C VAL A 43 -2.45 -6.21 -8.67
N PRO A 44 -1.81 -5.14 -8.16
CA PRO A 44 -2.12 -4.63 -6.82
C PRO A 44 -3.58 -4.22 -6.65
N TYR A 45 -4.19 -3.62 -7.67
CA TYR A 45 -5.58 -3.15 -7.65
C TYR A 45 -6.57 -4.31 -7.68
N ILE A 46 -6.24 -5.39 -8.41
CA ILE A 46 -7.06 -6.60 -8.47
C ILE A 46 -7.05 -7.35 -7.13
N ILE A 47 -5.89 -7.45 -6.48
CA ILE A 47 -5.77 -8.06 -5.14
C ILE A 47 -6.48 -7.18 -4.10
N ALA A 48 -6.31 -5.86 -4.17
CA ALA A 48 -7.00 -4.91 -3.30
C ALA A 48 -8.53 -5.01 -3.46
N LEU A 49 -9.03 -5.12 -4.70
CA LEU A 49 -10.46 -5.35 -4.97
C LEU A 49 -10.95 -6.63 -4.28
N ALA A 50 -10.22 -7.75 -4.40
CA ALA A 50 -10.58 -9.00 -3.73
C ALA A 50 -10.69 -8.83 -2.21
N ASN A 51 -9.70 -8.17 -1.59
CA ASN A 51 -9.70 -7.87 -0.17
C ASN A 51 -10.90 -6.99 0.23
N CYS A 52 -11.20 -5.94 -0.54
CA CYS A 52 -12.33 -5.07 -0.27
C CYS A 52 -13.67 -5.80 -0.39
N LEU A 53 -13.83 -6.71 -1.36
CA LEU A 53 -15.03 -7.53 -1.51
C LEU A 53 -15.24 -8.42 -0.27
N PHE A 54 -14.20 -9.15 0.16
CA PHE A 54 -14.30 -10.02 1.34
C PHE A 54 -14.59 -9.24 2.63
N TYR A 55 -13.92 -8.12 2.88
CA TYR A 55 -14.16 -7.33 4.10
C TYR A 55 -15.48 -6.56 4.09
N THR A 56 -15.96 -6.15 2.91
CA THR A 56 -17.32 -5.60 2.77
C THR A 56 -18.34 -6.68 3.12
N TRP A 57 -18.23 -7.88 2.53
CA TRP A 57 -19.13 -8.99 2.83
C TRP A 57 -19.07 -9.42 4.30
N TYR A 58 -17.86 -9.47 4.87
CA TYR A 58 -17.63 -9.73 6.28
C TYR A 58 -18.38 -8.74 7.18
N GLY A 59 -18.33 -7.45 6.85
CA GLY A 59 -18.95 -6.38 7.66
C GLY A 59 -20.47 -6.25 7.51
N LEU A 60 -21.06 -6.76 6.42
CA LEU A 60 -22.50 -6.68 6.16
C LEU A 60 -23.32 -7.50 7.17
N PRO A 61 -24.59 -7.13 7.43
CA PRO A 61 -25.45 -7.82 8.40
C PRO A 61 -25.80 -9.27 8.01
N VAL A 62 -25.46 -9.69 6.78
CA VAL A 62 -25.57 -11.08 6.35
C VAL A 62 -24.58 -11.97 7.11
N VAL A 63 -23.36 -11.46 7.35
CA VAL A 63 -22.27 -12.19 8.01
C VAL A 63 -22.09 -11.69 9.45
N SER A 64 -21.91 -10.39 9.64
CA SER A 64 -21.75 -9.77 10.96
C SER A 64 -23.09 -9.60 11.69
N HIS A 65 -23.04 -9.49 13.02
CA HIS A 65 -24.26 -9.27 13.79
C HIS A 65 -24.69 -7.80 13.69
N LYS A 66 -25.86 -7.55 13.08
CA LYS A 66 -26.38 -6.20 12.81
C LYS A 66 -25.33 -5.37 12.04
N TRP A 67 -25.11 -4.13 12.45
CA TRP A 67 -24.21 -3.17 11.81
C TRP A 67 -22.97 -2.88 12.67
N GLU A 68 -22.52 -3.84 13.47
CA GLU A 68 -21.37 -3.68 14.36
C GLU A 68 -20.06 -3.34 13.62
N ASN A 69 -19.98 -3.69 12.33
CA ASN A 69 -18.82 -3.47 11.47
C ASN A 69 -19.13 -2.45 10.37
N LEU A 70 -20.07 -1.53 10.60
CA LEU A 70 -20.42 -0.48 9.63
C LEU A 70 -19.21 0.35 9.12
N PRO A 71 -18.28 0.82 9.97
CA PRO A 71 -17.08 1.51 9.49
C PRO A 71 -16.22 0.67 8.53
N LEU A 72 -16.20 -0.65 8.71
CA LEU A 72 -15.48 -1.57 7.83
C LEU A 72 -16.16 -1.67 6.46
N VAL A 73 -17.50 -1.71 6.44
CA VAL A 73 -18.30 -1.71 5.21
C VAL A 73 -18.10 -0.42 4.42
N THR A 74 -18.11 0.74 5.09
CA THR A 74 -17.97 2.04 4.41
C THR A 74 -16.62 2.18 3.71
N ILE A 75 -15.53 1.83 4.39
CA ILE A 75 -14.19 2.00 3.82
C ILE A 75 -13.92 1.02 2.68
N ASN A 76 -14.33 -0.24 2.83
CA ASN A 76 -14.09 -1.26 1.81
C ASN A 76 -15.06 -1.09 0.65
N GLY A 77 -16.28 -0.59 0.88
CA GLY A 77 -17.20 -0.19 -0.17
C GLY A 77 -16.63 0.94 -1.04
N LEU A 78 -16.06 1.98 -0.42
CA LEU A 78 -15.31 3.01 -1.15
C LEU A 78 -14.11 2.41 -1.90
N GLY A 79 -13.38 1.49 -1.26
CA GLY A 79 -12.29 0.75 -1.87
C GLY A 79 -12.73 0.01 -3.14
N ILE A 80 -13.84 -0.72 -3.11
CA ILE A 80 -14.41 -1.40 -4.30
C ILE A 80 -14.63 -0.41 -5.44
N LEU A 81 -15.24 0.75 -5.17
CA LEU A 81 -15.51 1.77 -6.18
C LEU A 81 -14.22 2.32 -6.80
N LEU A 82 -13.21 2.61 -5.99
CA LEU A 82 -11.93 3.15 -6.45
C LEU A 82 -11.11 2.09 -7.21
N GLU A 83 -10.95 0.90 -6.65
CA GLU A 83 -10.20 -0.19 -7.28
C GLU A 83 -10.84 -0.64 -8.60
N PHE A 84 -12.16 -0.71 -8.66
CA PHE A 84 -12.87 -1.00 -9.91
C PHE A 84 -12.63 0.09 -10.96
N SER A 85 -12.68 1.37 -10.55
CA SER A 85 -12.40 2.50 -11.44
C SER A 85 -10.96 2.45 -11.97
N PHE A 86 -9.97 2.16 -11.12
CA PHE A 86 -8.58 1.99 -11.50
C PHE A 86 -8.37 0.85 -12.48
N ILE A 87 -8.96 -0.32 -12.21
CA ILE A 87 -8.90 -1.47 -13.10
C ILE A 87 -9.53 -1.15 -14.46
N PHE A 88 -10.68 -0.45 -14.47
CA PHE A 88 -11.35 -0.02 -15.70
C PHE A 88 -10.49 0.93 -16.53
N ILE A 89 -9.91 1.96 -15.90
CA ILE A 89 -8.99 2.90 -16.57
C ILE A 89 -7.77 2.13 -17.12
N TYR A 90 -7.17 1.23 -16.35
CA TYR A 90 -6.05 0.41 -16.81
C TYR A 90 -6.44 -0.42 -18.04
N PHE A 91 -7.59 -1.09 -18.00
CA PHE A 91 -8.07 -1.94 -19.08
C PHE A 91 -8.32 -1.14 -20.36
N TRP A 92 -8.86 0.07 -20.24
CA TRP A 92 -9.12 0.97 -21.35
C TRP A 92 -7.82 1.40 -22.06
N PHE A 93 -6.82 1.85 -21.29
CA PHE A 93 -5.56 2.39 -21.82
C PHE A 93 -4.46 1.34 -22.03
N ALA A 94 -4.69 0.08 -21.68
CA ALA A 94 -3.76 -1.00 -22.00
C ALA A 94 -3.64 -1.13 -23.53
N SER A 95 -2.41 -1.09 -24.06
CA SER A 95 -2.15 -1.22 -25.50
C SER A 95 -2.11 -2.68 -25.96
N ASP A 96 -1.61 -3.57 -25.10
CA ASP A 96 -1.40 -4.99 -25.41
C ASP A 96 -2.65 -5.85 -25.13
N ARG A 97 -3.03 -6.69 -26.10
CA ARG A 97 -4.16 -7.63 -25.97
C ARG A 97 -3.89 -8.66 -24.87
N GLY A 98 -2.64 -9.08 -24.69
CA GLY A 98 -2.24 -10.00 -23.62
C GLY A 98 -2.49 -9.40 -22.23
N ARG A 99 -2.11 -8.14 -22.00
CA ARG A 99 -2.38 -7.39 -20.76
C ARG A 99 -3.88 -7.27 -20.49
N LYS A 100 -4.69 -6.95 -21.51
CA LYS A 100 -6.16 -6.89 -21.38
C LYS A 100 -6.74 -8.24 -20.99
N THR A 101 -6.36 -9.32 -21.68
CA THR A 101 -6.80 -10.69 -21.36
C THR A 101 -6.39 -11.06 -19.94
N LYS A 102 -5.15 -10.78 -19.53
CA LYS A 102 -4.67 -11.08 -18.18
C LYS A 102 -5.50 -10.37 -17.10
N VAL A 103 -5.80 -9.07 -17.30
CA VAL A 103 -6.65 -8.30 -16.38
C VAL A 103 -8.06 -8.88 -16.35
N PHE A 104 -8.68 -9.11 -17.50
CA PHE A 104 -10.03 -9.65 -17.60
C PHE A 104 -10.16 -11.01 -16.90
N VAL A 105 -9.23 -11.94 -17.18
CA VAL A 105 -9.21 -13.26 -16.54
C VAL A 105 -8.99 -13.12 -15.03
N SER A 106 -8.04 -12.30 -14.60
CA SER A 106 -7.75 -12.11 -13.17
C SER A 106 -8.93 -11.52 -12.40
N VAL A 107 -9.61 -10.51 -12.96
CA VAL A 107 -10.84 -9.93 -12.37
C VAL A 107 -11.94 -10.98 -12.32
N THR A 108 -12.15 -11.72 -13.39
CA THR A 108 -13.15 -12.80 -13.42
C THR A 108 -12.87 -13.86 -12.36
N CYS A 109 -11.60 -14.28 -12.20
CA CYS A 109 -11.18 -15.19 -11.14
C CYS A 109 -11.44 -14.61 -9.74
N VAL A 110 -11.20 -13.32 -9.52
CA VAL A 110 -11.51 -12.65 -8.24
C VAL A 110 -13.01 -12.64 -7.96
N ILE A 111 -13.84 -12.28 -8.95
CA ILE A 111 -15.30 -12.25 -8.78
C ILE A 111 -15.84 -13.64 -8.49
N ILE A 112 -15.40 -14.68 -9.20
CA ILE A 112 -15.79 -16.07 -8.93
C ILE A 112 -15.30 -16.52 -7.55
N GLY A 113 -14.02 -16.26 -7.25
CA GLY A 113 -13.39 -16.63 -5.99
C GLY A 113 -13.99 -15.95 -4.77
N PHE A 114 -14.59 -14.76 -4.94
CA PHE A 114 -15.40 -14.09 -3.93
C PHE A 114 -16.83 -14.64 -3.86
N SER A 115 -17.48 -14.81 -5.01
CA SER A 115 -18.90 -15.19 -5.09
C SER A 115 -19.15 -16.58 -4.49
N ILE A 116 -18.25 -17.55 -4.72
CA ILE A 116 -18.41 -18.91 -4.20
C ILE A 116 -18.48 -18.92 -2.66
N PRO A 117 -17.47 -18.42 -1.91
CA PRO A 117 -17.57 -18.32 -0.45
C PRO A 117 -18.73 -17.46 0.02
N ALA A 118 -19.05 -16.35 -0.67
CA ALA A 118 -20.16 -15.48 -0.29
C ALA A 118 -21.51 -16.21 -0.35
N ILE A 119 -21.79 -16.92 -1.44
CA ILE A 119 -23.01 -17.73 -1.62
C ILE A 119 -23.07 -18.86 -0.59
N ILE A 120 -21.97 -19.61 -0.42
CA ILE A 120 -21.88 -20.67 0.59
C ILE A 120 -22.18 -20.10 1.98
N SER A 121 -21.59 -18.94 2.31
CA SER A 121 -21.81 -18.32 3.62
C SER A 121 -23.28 -17.92 3.86
N ALA A 122 -23.96 -17.40 2.83
CA ALA A 122 -25.33 -16.96 2.94
C ALA A 122 -26.33 -18.12 3.04
N LEU A 123 -26.08 -19.22 2.30
CA LEU A 123 -27.06 -20.30 2.12
C LEU A 123 -26.80 -21.51 3.02
N ALA A 124 -25.55 -21.87 3.30
CA ALA A 124 -25.23 -23.09 4.06
C ALA A 124 -25.18 -22.88 5.58
N PHE A 125 -24.83 -21.67 6.05
CA PHE A 125 -24.78 -21.39 7.49
C PHE A 125 -25.98 -20.56 7.92
N HIS A 126 -26.62 -20.96 9.02
CA HIS A 126 -27.78 -20.25 9.58
C HIS A 126 -27.35 -19.28 10.70
N ASP A 127 -26.22 -19.55 11.37
CA ASP A 127 -25.70 -18.71 12.45
C ASP A 127 -24.65 -17.70 11.98
N HIS A 128 -24.72 -16.48 12.55
CA HIS A 128 -23.72 -15.43 12.31
C HIS A 128 -22.30 -15.86 12.70
N HIS A 129 -22.15 -16.67 13.76
CA HIS A 129 -20.83 -17.12 14.21
C HIS A 129 -20.11 -17.94 13.13
N HIS A 130 -20.78 -18.95 12.57
CA HIS A 130 -20.21 -19.80 11.51
C HIS A 130 -19.91 -19.00 10.24
N ARG A 131 -20.81 -18.08 9.85
CA ARG A 131 -20.59 -17.17 8.71
C ARG A 131 -19.35 -16.31 8.91
N LYS A 132 -19.21 -15.69 10.08
CA LYS A 132 -18.04 -14.86 10.44
C LYS A 132 -16.76 -15.67 10.41
N VAL A 133 -16.72 -16.84 11.03
CA VAL A 133 -15.51 -17.68 11.06
C VAL A 133 -15.10 -18.09 9.64
N PHE A 134 -16.06 -18.51 8.81
CA PHE A 134 -15.79 -18.93 7.44
C PHE A 134 -15.28 -17.79 6.56
N ILE A 135 -16.05 -16.70 6.45
CA ILE A 135 -15.66 -15.54 5.61
C ILE A 135 -14.43 -14.83 6.19
N GLY A 136 -14.34 -14.73 7.52
CA GLY A 136 -13.19 -14.13 8.20
C GLY A 136 -11.89 -14.89 7.94
N SER A 137 -11.94 -16.23 7.90
CA SER A 137 -10.77 -17.05 7.58
C SER A 137 -10.30 -16.85 6.14
N VAL A 138 -11.22 -16.83 5.18
CA VAL A 138 -10.90 -16.57 3.77
C VAL A 138 -10.38 -15.14 3.57
N GLY A 139 -11.02 -14.16 4.20
CA GLY A 139 -10.62 -12.75 4.17
C GLY A 139 -9.23 -12.53 4.77
N LEU A 140 -8.90 -13.22 5.88
CA LEU A 140 -7.59 -13.16 6.51
C LEU A 140 -6.47 -13.63 5.56
N LEU A 141 -6.70 -14.72 4.81
CA LEU A 141 -5.74 -15.22 3.82
C LEU A 141 -5.55 -14.23 2.68
N ALA A 142 -6.65 -13.65 2.17
CA ALA A 142 -6.61 -12.63 1.13
C ALA A 142 -5.83 -11.39 1.60
N SER A 143 -6.08 -10.92 2.82
CA SER A 143 -5.41 -9.76 3.42
C SER A 143 -3.92 -10.00 3.63
N THR A 144 -3.55 -11.18 4.15
CA THR A 144 -2.14 -11.52 4.41
C THR A 144 -1.32 -11.53 3.14
N THR A 145 -1.90 -12.00 2.03
CA THR A 145 -1.23 -12.02 0.71
C THR A 145 -0.84 -10.60 0.24
N MET A 146 -1.61 -9.57 0.61
CA MET A 146 -1.32 -8.18 0.25
C MET A 146 -0.01 -7.67 0.86
N TYR A 147 0.44 -8.22 2.00
CA TYR A 147 1.69 -7.82 2.64
C TYR A 147 2.94 -8.22 1.85
N GLY A 148 2.81 -9.06 0.81
CA GLY A 148 3.91 -9.35 -0.11
C GLY A 148 4.46 -8.09 -0.80
N SER A 149 3.58 -7.16 -1.21
CA SER A 149 3.99 -5.92 -1.88
C SER A 149 4.90 -5.03 -1.01
N PRO A 150 4.49 -4.62 0.21
CA PRO A 150 5.35 -3.82 1.08
C PRO A 150 6.65 -4.53 1.47
N LEU A 151 6.66 -5.87 1.60
CA LEU A 151 7.88 -6.64 1.84
C LEU A 151 8.88 -6.54 0.69
N VAL A 152 8.40 -6.64 -0.56
CA VAL A 152 9.24 -6.48 -1.77
C VAL A 152 9.82 -5.07 -1.84
N VAL A 153 9.01 -4.04 -1.56
CA VAL A 153 9.48 -2.65 -1.53
C VAL A 153 10.52 -2.44 -0.43
N MET A 154 10.32 -2.98 0.77
CA MET A 154 11.33 -2.91 1.84
C MET A 154 12.64 -3.58 1.45
N LYS A 155 12.58 -4.76 0.81
CA LYS A 155 13.77 -5.44 0.27
C LYS A 155 14.48 -4.56 -0.76
N GLN A 156 13.72 -3.91 -1.66
CA GLN A 156 14.27 -3.00 -2.65
C GLN A 156 14.98 -1.81 -2.00
N VAL A 157 14.37 -1.15 -1.01
CA VAL A 157 14.99 -0.04 -0.26
C VAL A 157 16.31 -0.48 0.42
N ILE A 158 16.35 -1.70 0.97
CA ILE A 158 17.57 -2.23 1.60
C ILE A 158 18.67 -2.48 0.57
N LEU A 159 18.32 -2.96 -0.62
CA LEU A 159 19.27 -3.26 -1.70
C LEU A 159 19.76 -1.99 -2.40
N THR A 160 18.86 -1.10 -2.80
CA THR A 160 19.17 0.14 -3.53
C THR A 160 19.68 1.24 -2.61
N LYS A 161 19.51 1.09 -1.29
CA LYS A 161 19.83 2.11 -0.28
C LYS A 161 19.07 3.44 -0.49
N SER A 162 18.00 3.43 -1.29
CA SER A 162 17.19 4.59 -1.67
C SER A 162 15.73 4.37 -1.27
N VAL A 163 15.04 5.45 -0.88
CA VAL A 163 13.62 5.45 -0.45
C VAL A 163 12.68 5.93 -1.55
N GLU A 164 13.14 6.00 -2.81
CA GLU A 164 12.37 6.49 -3.95
C GLU A 164 11.01 5.77 -4.11
N PHE A 165 11.00 4.45 -3.91
CA PHE A 165 9.79 3.62 -4.04
C PHE A 165 8.95 3.54 -2.75
N MET A 166 9.37 4.22 -1.67
CA MET A 166 8.71 4.19 -0.36
C MET A 166 8.52 5.60 0.20
N PRO A 167 7.50 6.35 -0.27
CA PRO A 167 7.23 7.69 0.23
C PRO A 167 6.73 7.65 1.69
N PHE A 168 7.22 8.59 2.50
CA PHE A 168 6.93 8.68 3.94
C PHE A 168 5.42 8.62 4.27
N TYR A 169 4.63 9.44 3.57
CA TYR A 169 3.20 9.56 3.86
C TYR A 169 2.45 8.24 3.66
N LEU A 170 2.81 7.45 2.64
CA LEU A 170 2.17 6.15 2.43
C LEU A 170 2.49 5.17 3.56
N SER A 171 3.76 5.11 4.00
CA SER A 171 4.14 4.27 5.14
C SER A 171 3.50 4.73 6.45
N PHE A 172 3.43 6.05 6.68
CA PHE A 172 2.83 6.61 7.89
C PHE A 172 1.32 6.37 7.95
N PHE A 173 0.58 6.67 6.88
CA PHE A 173 -0.86 6.41 6.84
C PHE A 173 -1.18 4.91 6.81
N SER A 174 -0.31 4.07 6.22
CA SER A 174 -0.46 2.62 6.30
C SER A 174 -0.30 2.11 7.74
N PHE A 175 0.69 2.61 8.46
CA PHE A 175 0.86 2.28 9.88
C PHE A 175 -0.33 2.75 10.72
N LEU A 176 -0.81 3.99 10.51
CA LEU A 176 -1.96 4.53 11.23
C LEU A 176 -3.23 3.73 10.93
N ALA A 177 -3.49 3.41 9.66
CA ALA A 177 -4.62 2.57 9.26
C ALA A 177 -4.55 1.20 9.94
N SER A 178 -3.41 0.50 9.84
CA SER A 178 -3.25 -0.81 10.51
C SER A 178 -3.42 -0.71 12.02
N SER A 179 -2.91 0.34 12.66
CA SER A 179 -3.07 0.54 14.10
C SER A 179 -4.53 0.75 14.50
N CYS A 180 -5.25 1.59 13.75
CA CYS A 180 -6.67 1.83 13.97
C CYS A 180 -7.51 0.56 13.72
N TRP A 181 -7.28 -0.16 12.64
CA TRP A 181 -8.04 -1.39 12.34
C TRP A 181 -7.72 -2.54 13.30
N MET A 182 -6.47 -2.65 13.76
CA MET A 182 -6.09 -3.57 14.83
C MET A 182 -6.83 -3.23 16.13
N ALA A 183 -6.79 -1.96 16.56
CA ALA A 183 -7.49 -1.51 17.76
C ALA A 183 -9.00 -1.69 17.63
N TYR A 184 -9.58 -1.42 16.46
CA TYR A 184 -11.00 -1.66 16.18
C TYR A 184 -11.38 -3.14 16.34
N GLY A 185 -10.57 -4.05 15.79
CA GLY A 185 -10.77 -5.49 15.93
C GLY A 185 -10.65 -5.95 17.38
N VAL A 186 -9.62 -5.51 18.11
CA VAL A 186 -9.44 -5.86 19.53
C VAL A 186 -10.60 -5.36 20.39
N LEU A 187 -11.04 -4.12 20.19
CA LEU A 187 -12.19 -3.54 20.92
C LEU A 187 -13.51 -4.24 20.59
N GLY A 188 -13.63 -4.82 19.39
CA GLY A 188 -14.78 -5.61 18.97
C GLY A 188 -14.68 -7.10 19.30
N HIS A 189 -13.61 -7.55 19.97
CA HIS A 189 -13.27 -8.97 20.14
C HIS A 189 -13.27 -9.76 18.82
N ASP A 190 -12.88 -9.10 17.73
CA ASP A 190 -12.89 -9.61 16.37
C ASP A 190 -11.46 -9.91 15.89
N LEU A 191 -11.02 -11.15 16.11
CA LEU A 191 -9.67 -11.59 15.78
C LEU A 191 -9.43 -11.63 14.26
N PHE A 192 -10.45 -11.84 13.44
CA PHE A 192 -10.29 -11.87 11.97
C PHE A 192 -9.97 -10.50 11.40
N LEU A 193 -10.42 -9.44 12.06
CA LEU A 193 -10.07 -8.07 11.73
C LEU A 193 -8.75 -7.62 12.39
N ALA A 194 -8.47 -8.07 13.61
CA ALA A 194 -7.25 -7.72 14.32
C ALA A 194 -5.99 -8.41 13.77
N ALA A 195 -6.08 -9.70 13.41
CA ALA A 195 -4.94 -10.53 13.01
C ALA A 195 -4.13 -10.02 11.80
N PRO A 196 -4.73 -9.61 10.67
CA PRO A 196 -3.93 -9.12 9.55
C PRO A 196 -3.27 -7.79 9.93
N ASN A 197 -3.99 -6.92 10.62
CA ASN A 197 -3.47 -5.64 11.07
C ASN A 197 -2.38 -5.76 12.15
N LEU A 198 -2.36 -6.85 12.91
CA LEU A 198 -1.27 -7.21 13.82
C LEU A 198 0.02 -7.54 13.05
N VAL A 199 -0.07 -8.06 11.82
CA VAL A 199 1.08 -8.22 10.90
C VAL A 199 1.41 -6.89 10.22
N GLY A 200 0.38 -6.12 9.84
CA GLY A 200 0.53 -4.80 9.21
C GLY A 200 1.23 -3.76 10.07
N CYS A 201 0.96 -3.72 11.38
CA CYS A 201 1.57 -2.74 12.30
C CYS A 201 3.10 -2.85 12.36
N PRO A 202 3.70 -4.03 12.65
CA PRO A 202 5.15 -4.23 12.57
C PRO A 202 5.73 -3.89 11.20
N LEU A 203 5.07 -4.27 10.12
CA LEU A 203 5.52 -3.93 8.76
C LEU A 203 5.53 -2.42 8.54
N GLY A 204 4.49 -1.71 8.96
CA GLY A 204 4.42 -0.24 8.91
C GLY A 204 5.52 0.43 9.74
N ILE A 205 5.80 -0.07 10.94
CA ILE A 205 6.91 0.40 11.78
C ILE A 205 8.24 0.18 11.08
N LEU A 206 8.47 -1.01 10.52
CA LEU A 206 9.69 -1.34 9.79
C LEU A 206 9.87 -0.43 8.57
N GLN A 207 8.80 -0.14 7.82
CA GLN A 207 8.83 0.81 6.71
C GLN A 207 9.27 2.21 7.19
N LEU A 208 8.71 2.71 8.29
CA LEU A 208 9.08 4.02 8.86
C LEU A 208 10.55 4.04 9.33
N ILE A 209 11.02 2.98 9.98
CA ILE A 209 12.42 2.84 10.41
C ILE A 209 13.36 2.84 9.20
N LEU A 210 13.05 2.04 8.17
CA LEU A 210 13.83 1.96 6.94
C LEU A 210 13.87 3.31 6.22
N TYR A 211 12.73 3.99 6.15
CA TYR A 211 12.65 5.34 5.59
C TYR A 211 13.59 6.30 6.33
N CYS A 212 13.51 6.38 7.65
CA CYS A 212 14.38 7.25 8.46
C CYS A 212 15.87 6.92 8.29
N LYS A 213 16.23 5.63 8.18
CA LYS A 213 17.61 5.17 8.03
C LYS A 213 18.19 5.50 6.65
N TYR A 214 17.45 5.23 5.58
CA TYR A 214 17.95 5.38 4.21
C TYR A 214 17.74 6.77 3.61
N ARG A 215 16.72 7.54 4.05
CA ARG A 215 16.57 8.95 3.70
C ARG A 215 17.81 9.77 4.06
N LYS A 216 18.37 9.52 5.26
CA LYS A 216 19.58 10.22 5.73
C LYS A 216 20.85 9.81 4.97
N ARG A 217 20.91 8.59 4.43
CA ARG A 217 22.05 8.11 3.63
C ARG A 217 22.01 8.60 2.19
N GLY A 218 20.82 8.79 1.60
CA GLY A 218 20.67 9.37 0.27
C GLY A 218 21.16 10.82 0.17
N ILE A 219 21.19 11.56 1.29
CA ILE A 219 21.77 12.91 1.35
C ILE A 219 23.31 12.88 1.47
N ILE A 220 23.92 11.75 1.85
CA ILE A 220 25.35 11.66 2.18
C ILE A 220 26.21 11.03 1.07
N LYS A 221 25.66 10.60 -0.08
CA LYS A 221 26.48 10.12 -1.21
C LYS A 221 25.90 10.50 -2.58
N GLU A 222 26.29 11.68 -3.05
CA GLU A 222 27.26 11.83 -4.15
C GLU A 222 27.98 13.18 -3.94
N PRO A 223 29.31 13.23 -3.70
CA PRO A 223 30.05 14.42 -4.07
C PRO A 223 29.86 14.56 -5.59
N ASN A 224 29.26 15.66 -6.02
CA ASN A 224 29.03 15.94 -7.42
C ASN A 224 30.36 15.75 -8.16
N LYS A 225 30.38 15.04 -9.29
CA LYS A 225 31.63 14.82 -10.06
C LYS A 225 32.34 16.15 -10.38
N TRP A 226 31.54 17.20 -10.53
CA TRP A 226 31.93 18.61 -10.63
C TRP A 226 32.69 19.18 -9.43
N ASP A 227 32.38 18.74 -8.21
CA ASP A 227 33.06 19.20 -6.98
C ASP A 227 34.44 18.54 -6.84
N LEU A 228 34.59 17.31 -7.34
CA LEU A 228 35.89 16.62 -7.42
C LEU A 228 36.78 17.23 -8.51
N GLU A 229 36.24 17.49 -9.71
CA GLU A 229 36.98 18.18 -10.78
C GLU A 229 37.37 19.60 -10.39
N LYS A 230 36.47 20.37 -9.76
CA LYS A 230 36.79 21.72 -9.28
C LYS A 230 37.85 21.71 -8.18
N ASN A 231 37.82 20.76 -7.25
CA ASN A 231 38.86 20.66 -6.23
C ASN A 231 40.20 20.24 -6.84
N ASP A 232 40.20 19.38 -7.85
CA ASP A 232 41.43 18.96 -8.55
C ASP A 232 42.04 20.12 -9.34
N GLU A 233 41.22 20.89 -10.09
CA GLU A 233 41.66 22.10 -10.80
C GLU A 233 42.17 23.19 -9.84
N LYS A 234 41.46 23.40 -8.72
CA LYS A 234 41.85 24.40 -7.71
C LYS A 234 43.15 24.00 -7.01
N SER A 235 43.39 22.70 -6.80
CA SER A 235 44.66 22.21 -6.26
C SER A 235 45.83 22.41 -7.25
N LYS A 236 45.60 22.14 -8.54
CA LYS A 236 46.59 22.36 -9.61
C LYS A 236 46.95 23.83 -9.78
N GLN A 237 45.94 24.72 -9.73
CA GLN A 237 46.14 26.18 -9.75
C GLN A 237 46.97 26.66 -8.55
N LEU A 238 46.68 26.17 -7.33
CA LEU A 238 47.48 26.52 -6.15
C LEU A 238 48.93 26.04 -6.26
N GLN A 239 49.15 24.82 -6.77
CA GLN A 239 50.51 24.30 -6.97
C GLN A 239 51.29 25.09 -8.02
N LEU A 240 50.63 25.53 -9.10
CA LEU A 240 51.26 26.38 -10.13
C LEU A 240 51.63 27.78 -9.61
N VAL A 241 50.77 28.39 -8.79
CA VAL A 241 51.07 29.70 -8.15
C VAL A 241 52.22 29.57 -7.15
N THR A 242 52.26 28.46 -6.39
CA THR A 242 53.32 28.21 -5.41
C THR A 242 54.67 27.94 -6.08
N ASN A 243 54.67 27.20 -7.20
CA ASN A 243 55.89 26.92 -7.97
C ASN A 243 56.35 28.10 -8.84
N GLY A 244 55.42 28.94 -9.33
CA GLY A 244 55.73 30.14 -10.12
C GLY A 244 56.30 31.29 -9.29
N GLY A 245 55.96 31.38 -8.00
CA GLY A 245 56.47 32.40 -7.09
C GLY A 245 57.93 32.22 -6.67
N ILE A 246 58.50 31.02 -6.87
CA ILE A 246 59.88 30.70 -6.44
C ILE A 246 60.92 31.05 -7.53
N ASN A 247 60.50 31.19 -8.80
CA ASN A 247 61.41 31.49 -9.93
C ASN A 247 61.50 32.99 -10.30
N GLY A 248 60.89 33.90 -9.52
CA GLY A 248 60.78 35.33 -9.86
C GLY A 248 61.61 36.30 -9.00
N LYS A 249 62.50 35.81 -8.12
CA LYS A 249 63.39 36.65 -7.31
C LYS A 249 64.84 36.18 -7.47
N ASN A 250 65.44 36.55 -8.60
CA ASN A 250 66.87 36.85 -8.69
C ASN A 250 67.02 38.37 -8.66
#